data_AF-A0A1V4QI36-F1
#
_entry.id   AF-A0A1V4QI36-F1
#
_cell.length_a   1.000
_cell.length_b   1.000
_cell.length_c   1.000
_cell.angle_alpha   90.00
_cell.angle_beta   90.00
_cell.angle_gamma   90.00
#
_symmetry.space_group_name_H-M   'P 1'
#
loop_
_entity.id
_entity.type
_entity.pdbx_description
1 polymer ?
#
loop_
_entity_poly.entity_id
_entity_poly.type
_entity_poly.pdbx_seq_one_letter_code
_entity_poly.pdbx_strand_id
1 'polypeptide(L)'
;MRVFYALKTSNLKIDHNFYLKDFQLNFKTCGLAGAYDAILLDEGQDVNPVILSIFNQFRARKIMVGDRHQKIYGFRGAINAIENFAADQTLFRDYLDRLEELAERAMDMEIAACVKLIRRYGCDREFFQNLYEKALKNFHNGSNKYLGTAHSTKGLEFDTVKMADDFRSPRELLEQLFRDDPSLYRKYWNNCEEMVVLPRLELREVFSEMNDDLLKEEINLLYVGMTRAKEKIGIPWKYRIAPEYEIEVPKKLKDYNYIG
;
A
#
# COMPACT_ATOMS: atom_id res chain seq x y z
N MET A 1 -12.73 -46.19 3.06
CA MET A 1 -13.04 -46.53 4.48
C MET A 1 -11.99 -47.40 5.16
N ARG A 2 -11.41 -48.44 4.52
CA ARG A 2 -10.48 -49.39 5.20
C ARG A 2 -9.16 -48.78 5.73
N VAL A 3 -8.56 -47.82 5.02
CA VAL A 3 -7.30 -47.15 5.45
C VAL A 3 -7.52 -46.19 6.63
N PHE A 4 -8.61 -45.43 6.62
CA PHE A 4 -8.93 -44.49 7.71
C PHE A 4 -9.22 -45.23 9.02
N TYR A 5 -9.97 -46.33 8.95
CA TYR A 5 -10.22 -47.19 10.11
C TYR A 5 -8.92 -47.82 10.61
N ALA A 6 -8.06 -48.30 9.69
CA ALA A 6 -6.73 -48.80 10.05
C ALA A 6 -5.87 -47.74 10.75
N LEU A 7 -5.78 -46.50 10.25
CA LEU A 7 -5.06 -45.39 10.91
C LEU A 7 -5.64 -45.06 12.30
N LYS A 8 -6.96 -45.21 12.49
CA LYS A 8 -7.63 -44.98 13.78
C LYS A 8 -7.39 -46.10 14.80
N THR A 9 -7.10 -47.31 14.35
CA THR A 9 -6.95 -48.52 15.20
C THR A 9 -5.56 -49.16 15.17
N SER A 10 -4.54 -48.59 14.50
CA SER A 10 -3.22 -49.21 14.30
C SER A 10 -2.02 -48.28 14.56
N ASN A 11 -0.82 -48.88 14.63
CA ASN A 11 0.50 -48.26 14.88
C ASN A 11 1.07 -47.41 13.71
N LEU A 12 0.22 -46.98 12.77
CA LEU A 12 0.62 -46.18 11.62
C LEU A 12 0.65 -44.69 11.98
N LYS A 13 1.68 -43.98 11.51
CA LYS A 13 1.89 -42.57 11.84
C LYS A 13 0.76 -41.72 11.26
N ILE A 14 0.09 -40.99 12.13
CA ILE A 14 -0.99 -40.07 11.79
C ILE A 14 -0.39 -38.74 11.32
N ASP A 15 -0.92 -38.17 10.23
CA ASP A 15 -0.55 -36.85 9.72
C ASP A 15 -1.63 -35.79 10.01
N HIS A 16 -1.34 -34.52 9.73
CA HIS A 16 -2.29 -33.43 9.97
C HIS A 16 -3.59 -33.57 9.16
N ASN A 17 -3.54 -34.21 7.99
CA ASN A 17 -4.72 -34.43 7.16
C ASN A 17 -5.71 -35.40 7.81
N PHE A 18 -5.20 -36.40 8.54
CA PHE A 18 -6.03 -37.35 9.25
C PHE A 18 -6.86 -36.69 10.37
N TYR A 19 -6.24 -35.86 11.23
CA TYR A 19 -6.97 -35.18 12.31
C TYR A 19 -8.09 -34.30 11.76
N LEU A 20 -7.79 -33.57 10.69
CA LEU A 20 -8.77 -32.71 10.04
C LEU A 20 -9.94 -33.51 9.45
N LYS A 21 -9.64 -34.67 8.86
CA LYS A 21 -10.66 -35.58 8.32
C LYS A 21 -11.50 -36.23 9.42
N ASP A 22 -10.88 -36.64 10.53
CA ASP A 22 -11.61 -37.19 11.68
C ASP A 22 -12.50 -36.12 12.32
N PHE A 23 -12.00 -34.89 12.45
CA PHE A 23 -12.81 -33.76 12.91
C PHE A 23 -14.01 -33.50 11.97
N GLN A 24 -13.80 -33.49 10.66
CA GLN A 24 -14.90 -33.34 9.69
C GLN A 24 -15.99 -34.41 9.87
N LEU A 25 -15.60 -35.67 10.09
CA LEU A 25 -16.55 -36.78 10.25
C LEU A 25 -17.28 -36.75 11.59
N ASN A 26 -16.61 -36.30 12.67
CA ASN A 26 -17.20 -36.22 14.01
C ASN A 26 -17.78 -34.84 14.32
N PHE A 27 -17.78 -33.89 13.39
CA PHE A 27 -18.18 -32.50 13.63
C PHE A 27 -19.57 -32.38 14.32
N LYS A 28 -20.53 -33.22 13.93
CA LYS A 28 -21.89 -33.23 14.50
C LYS A 28 -21.92 -33.58 15.99
N THR A 29 -20.98 -34.36 16.50
CA THR A 29 -20.93 -34.77 17.90
C THR A 29 -20.19 -33.76 18.78
N CYS A 30 -19.46 -32.81 18.18
CA CYS A 30 -18.71 -31.78 18.91
C CYS A 30 -19.56 -30.62 19.43
N GLY A 31 -20.86 -30.53 19.09
CA GLY A 31 -21.75 -29.46 19.54
C GLY A 31 -21.47 -28.07 18.93
N LEU A 32 -20.46 -27.93 18.07
CA LEU A 32 -20.05 -26.64 17.50
C LEU A 32 -20.98 -26.10 16.42
N ALA A 33 -21.86 -26.94 15.86
CA ALA A 33 -22.68 -26.58 14.70
C ALA A 33 -23.56 -25.34 14.94
N GLY A 34 -24.02 -25.09 16.16
CA GLY A 34 -24.83 -23.91 16.52
C GLY A 34 -24.17 -23.01 17.57
N ALA A 35 -22.86 -23.15 17.79
CA ALA A 35 -22.16 -22.43 18.85
C ALA A 35 -21.77 -20.98 18.47
N TYR A 36 -21.90 -20.62 17.20
CA TYR A 36 -21.45 -19.33 16.66
C TYR A 36 -22.52 -18.71 15.78
N ASP A 37 -22.63 -17.38 15.83
CA ASP A 37 -23.53 -16.61 14.98
C ASP A 37 -22.99 -16.43 13.56
N ALA A 38 -21.66 -16.39 13.41
CA ALA A 38 -20.97 -16.24 12.14
C ALA A 38 -19.66 -17.04 12.10
N ILE A 39 -19.28 -17.48 10.91
CA ILE A 39 -17.99 -18.10 10.62
C ILE A 39 -17.36 -17.48 9.37
N LEU A 40 -16.03 -17.37 9.37
CA LEU A 40 -15.24 -16.80 8.30
C LEU A 40 -14.38 -17.89 7.65
N LEU A 41 -14.34 -17.91 6.32
CA LEU A 41 -13.38 -18.68 5.54
C LEU A 41 -12.54 -17.70 4.72
N ASP A 42 -11.28 -17.57 5.08
CA ASP A 42 -10.29 -16.82 4.32
C ASP A 42 -9.71 -17.69 3.18
N GLU A 43 -9.18 -17.05 2.15
CA GLU A 43 -8.61 -17.70 0.96
C GLU A 43 -9.53 -18.72 0.29
N GLY A 44 -10.82 -18.37 0.13
CA GLY A 44 -11.88 -19.23 -0.40
C GLY A 44 -11.59 -19.88 -1.76
N GLN A 45 -10.68 -19.32 -2.56
CA GLN A 45 -10.26 -19.82 -3.85
C GLN A 45 -9.34 -21.05 -3.78
N ASP A 46 -8.67 -21.27 -2.64
CA ASP A 46 -7.64 -22.29 -2.44
C ASP A 46 -7.98 -23.24 -1.27
N VAL A 47 -9.27 -23.59 -1.14
CA VAL A 47 -9.77 -24.38 -0.01
C VAL A 47 -9.72 -25.89 -0.29
N ASN A 48 -9.33 -26.67 0.70
CA ASN A 48 -9.44 -28.14 0.67
C ASN A 48 -10.91 -28.58 0.84
N PRO A 49 -11.44 -29.55 0.06
CA PRO A 49 -12.80 -30.07 0.21
C PRO A 49 -13.22 -30.47 1.64
N VAL A 50 -12.27 -30.95 2.46
CA VAL A 50 -12.51 -31.27 3.88
C VAL A 50 -12.84 -30.02 4.69
N ILE A 51 -12.07 -28.93 4.50
CA ILE A 51 -12.32 -27.63 5.15
C ILE A 51 -13.66 -27.07 4.70
N LEU A 52 -13.95 -27.10 3.39
CA LEU A 52 -15.23 -26.64 2.87
C LEU A 52 -16.40 -27.44 3.46
N SER A 53 -16.23 -28.75 3.64
CA SER A 53 -17.24 -29.60 4.27
C SER A 53 -17.43 -29.28 5.76
N ILE A 54 -16.37 -28.96 6.51
CA ILE A 54 -16.48 -28.50 7.90
C ILE A 54 -17.22 -27.16 7.95
N PHE A 55 -16.78 -26.19 7.14
CA PHE A 55 -17.39 -24.86 7.03
C PHE A 55 -18.89 -24.96 6.74
N ASN A 56 -19.29 -25.84 5.81
CA ASN A 56 -20.69 -26.02 5.46
C ASN A 56 -21.55 -26.67 6.55
N GLN A 57 -20.96 -27.42 7.49
CA GLN A 57 -21.68 -28.07 8.58
C GLN A 57 -22.08 -27.12 9.72
N PHE A 58 -21.48 -25.94 9.82
CA PHE A 58 -21.93 -24.91 10.76
C PHE A 58 -23.29 -24.32 10.33
N ARG A 59 -24.15 -24.06 11.33
CA ARG A 59 -25.45 -23.37 11.23
C ARG A 59 -25.30 -21.89 11.61
N ALA A 60 -24.25 -21.25 11.11
CA ALA A 60 -23.92 -19.85 11.33
C ALA A 60 -24.04 -19.06 10.01
N ARG A 61 -24.04 -17.72 10.09
CA ARG A 61 -23.80 -16.88 8.91
C ARG A 61 -22.41 -17.21 8.35
N LYS A 62 -22.33 -17.43 7.05
CA LYS A 62 -21.10 -17.85 6.39
C LYS A 62 -20.53 -16.69 5.60
N ILE A 63 -19.31 -16.28 5.95
CA ILE A 63 -18.58 -15.23 5.26
C ILE A 63 -17.38 -15.91 4.60
N MET A 64 -17.21 -15.72 3.29
CA MET A 64 -16.08 -16.24 2.54
C MET A 64 -15.35 -15.09 1.87
N VAL A 65 -14.04 -15.02 2.05
CA VAL A 65 -13.16 -13.97 1.53
C VAL A 65 -12.09 -14.62 0.66
N GLY A 66 -11.70 -13.96 -0.43
CA GLY A 66 -10.63 -14.41 -1.31
C GLY A 66 -10.72 -13.84 -2.72
N ASP A 67 -9.72 -14.14 -3.55
CA ASP A 67 -9.63 -13.69 -4.95
C ASP A 67 -9.76 -14.86 -5.93
N ARG A 68 -10.79 -14.81 -6.79
CA ARG A 68 -11.03 -15.86 -7.81
C ARG A 68 -9.90 -16.02 -8.81
N HIS A 69 -9.06 -15.00 -9.01
CA HIS A 69 -7.96 -15.01 -9.97
C HIS A 69 -6.61 -15.42 -9.37
N GLN A 70 -6.50 -15.52 -8.04
CA GLN A 70 -5.24 -15.85 -7.35
C GLN A 70 -5.25 -17.30 -6.83
N LYS A 71 -5.22 -18.27 -7.76
CA LYS A 71 -5.17 -19.71 -7.42
C LYS A 71 -3.74 -20.25 -7.49
N ILE A 72 -3.16 -20.62 -6.35
CA ILE A 72 -1.76 -21.07 -6.27
C ILE A 72 -1.69 -22.58 -5.97
N TYR A 73 -2.70 -23.17 -5.32
CA TYR A 73 -2.64 -24.56 -4.82
C TYR A 73 -3.51 -25.58 -5.58
N GLY A 74 -3.93 -25.26 -6.81
CA GLY A 74 -4.73 -26.17 -7.64
C GLY A 74 -4.13 -27.57 -7.83
N PHE A 75 -2.80 -27.68 -7.89
CA PHE A 75 -2.08 -28.95 -8.02
C PHE A 75 -2.19 -29.88 -6.78
N ARG A 76 -2.65 -29.35 -5.64
CA ARG A 76 -2.90 -30.11 -4.39
C ARG A 76 -4.37 -30.52 -4.22
N GLY A 77 -5.20 -30.31 -5.24
CA GLY A 77 -6.63 -30.62 -5.20
C GLY A 77 -7.48 -29.56 -4.47
N ALA A 78 -6.96 -28.34 -4.32
CA ALA A 78 -7.72 -27.21 -3.80
C ALA A 78 -8.84 -26.79 -4.78
N ILE A 79 -10.01 -26.51 -4.25
CA ILE A 79 -11.22 -26.12 -5.00
C ILE A 79 -11.51 -24.63 -4.81
N ASN A 80 -12.01 -23.99 -5.87
CA ASN A 80 -12.47 -22.61 -5.79
C ASN A 80 -13.88 -22.59 -5.19
N ALA A 81 -13.97 -22.40 -3.87
CA ALA A 81 -15.25 -22.41 -3.17
C ALA A 81 -16.06 -21.13 -3.46
N ILE A 82 -15.40 -20.04 -3.89
CA ILE A 82 -16.02 -18.72 -4.14
C ILE A 82 -16.92 -18.73 -5.38
N GLU A 83 -16.63 -19.58 -6.38
CA GLU A 83 -17.45 -19.66 -7.60
C GLU A 83 -18.87 -20.16 -7.34
N ASN A 84 -19.03 -21.07 -6.38
CA ASN A 84 -20.31 -21.73 -6.08
C ASN A 84 -20.99 -21.17 -4.82
N PHE A 85 -20.43 -20.11 -4.24
CA PHE A 85 -20.98 -19.48 -3.04
C PHE A 85 -21.99 -18.40 -3.44
N ALA A 86 -23.28 -18.61 -3.13
CA ALA A 86 -24.31 -17.61 -3.28
C ALA A 86 -24.07 -16.50 -2.23
N ALA A 87 -23.58 -15.36 -2.69
CA ALA A 87 -23.33 -14.18 -1.85
C ALA A 87 -24.20 -13.01 -2.30
N ASP A 88 -24.54 -12.13 -1.35
CA ASP A 88 -25.09 -10.83 -1.66
C ASP A 88 -24.05 -10.04 -2.48
N GLN A 89 -24.40 -9.67 -3.70
CA GLN A 89 -23.53 -8.88 -4.56
C GLN A 89 -23.79 -7.41 -4.26
N THR A 90 -22.82 -6.76 -3.61
CA THR A 90 -22.80 -5.29 -3.54
C THR A 90 -22.24 -4.72 -4.83
N LEU A 91 -22.78 -3.59 -5.29
CA LEU A 91 -22.14 -2.88 -6.38
C LEU A 91 -20.75 -2.43 -5.93
N PHE A 92 -19.78 -2.47 -6.84
CA PHE A 92 -18.41 -2.07 -6.54
C PHE A 92 -18.32 -0.65 -5.96
N ARG A 93 -19.24 0.24 -6.34
CA ARG A 93 -19.35 1.60 -5.79
C ARG A 93 -19.75 1.60 -4.32
N ASP A 94 -20.77 0.85 -3.95
CA ASP A 94 -21.22 0.74 -2.55
C ASP A 94 -20.14 0.12 -1.66
N TYR A 95 -19.34 -0.80 -2.22
CA TYR A 95 -18.17 -1.35 -1.52
C TYR A 95 -17.08 -0.29 -1.32
N LEU A 96 -16.77 0.51 -2.35
CA LEU A 96 -15.79 1.60 -2.24
C LEU A 96 -16.21 2.65 -1.21
N ASP A 97 -17.49 3.03 -1.17
CA ASP A 97 -18.02 3.98 -0.19
C ASP A 97 -17.79 3.47 1.25
N ARG A 98 -18.09 2.19 1.50
CA ARG A 98 -17.83 1.55 2.80
C ARG A 98 -16.35 1.42 3.11
N LEU A 99 -15.53 1.09 2.12
CA LEU A 99 -14.09 0.94 2.30
C LEU A 99 -13.43 2.28 2.65
N GLU A 100 -13.90 3.39 2.04
CA GLU A 100 -13.46 4.75 2.38
C GLU A 100 -13.78 5.08 3.84
N GLU A 101 -15.03 4.86 4.28
CA GLU A 101 -15.44 5.11 5.66
C GLU A 101 -14.60 4.29 6.66
N LEU A 102 -14.34 3.02 6.33
CA LEU A 102 -13.50 2.15 7.16
C LEU A 102 -12.05 2.64 7.21
N ALA A 103 -11.47 3.04 6.07
CA ALA A 103 -10.10 3.56 6.01
C ALA A 103 -9.95 4.84 6.83
N GLU A 104 -10.91 5.76 6.75
CA GLU A 104 -10.92 6.99 7.55
C GLU A 104 -11.03 6.69 9.05
N ARG A 105 -11.95 5.80 9.44
CA ARG A 105 -12.12 5.40 10.85
C ARG A 105 -10.91 4.66 11.40
N ALA A 106 -10.25 3.84 10.58
CA ALA A 106 -9.03 3.13 10.95
C ALA A 106 -7.77 3.98 10.86
N MET A 107 -7.87 5.23 10.35
CA MET A 107 -6.73 6.09 10.00
C MET A 107 -5.73 5.41 9.06
N ASP A 108 -6.22 4.54 8.17
CA ASP A 108 -5.42 3.83 7.18
C ASP A 108 -5.22 4.71 5.95
N MET A 109 -4.13 5.47 5.94
CA MET A 109 -3.80 6.40 4.86
C MET A 109 -3.53 5.69 3.53
N GLU A 110 -3.08 4.43 3.54
CA GLU A 110 -2.80 3.68 2.31
C GLU A 110 -4.08 3.29 1.59
N ILE A 111 -5.04 2.71 2.32
CA ILE A 111 -6.34 2.34 1.75
C ILE A 111 -7.08 3.60 1.31
N ALA A 112 -7.06 4.66 2.11
CA ALA A 112 -7.69 5.93 1.75
C ALA A 112 -7.10 6.53 0.45
N ALA A 113 -5.78 6.46 0.27
CA ALA A 113 -5.13 6.91 -0.96
C ALA A 113 -5.52 6.03 -2.17
N CYS A 114 -5.58 4.71 -1.99
CA CYS A 114 -6.02 3.78 -3.02
C CYS A 114 -7.46 4.06 -3.48
N VAL A 115 -8.39 4.26 -2.53
CA VAL A 115 -9.79 4.57 -2.83
C VAL A 115 -9.90 5.88 -3.60
N LYS A 116 -9.19 6.93 -3.17
CA LYS A 116 -9.14 8.22 -3.88
C LYS A 116 -8.63 8.06 -5.31
N LEU A 117 -7.60 7.23 -5.51
CA LEU A 117 -7.05 6.95 -6.83
C LEU A 117 -8.08 6.23 -7.73
N ILE A 118 -8.75 5.20 -7.21
CA ILE A 118 -9.80 4.48 -7.95
C ILE A 118 -10.92 5.44 -8.37
N ARG A 119 -11.38 6.32 -7.46
CA ARG A 119 -12.39 7.34 -7.77
C ARG A 119 -11.91 8.35 -8.83
N ARG A 120 -10.66 8.80 -8.75
CA ARG A 120 -10.08 9.76 -9.71
C ARG A 120 -10.11 9.23 -11.14
N TYR A 121 -9.97 7.92 -11.33
CA TYR A 121 -10.09 7.25 -12.62
C TYR A 121 -11.49 6.68 -12.89
N GLY A 122 -12.53 7.23 -12.26
CA GLY A 122 -13.93 6.93 -12.57
C GLY A 122 -14.41 5.53 -12.15
N CYS A 123 -13.66 4.85 -11.26
CA CYS A 123 -13.88 3.44 -10.91
C CYS A 123 -13.88 2.51 -12.15
N ASP A 124 -13.12 2.87 -13.18
CA ASP A 124 -13.03 2.11 -14.43
C ASP A 124 -12.22 0.83 -14.22
N ARG A 125 -12.93 -0.28 -14.02
CA ARG A 125 -12.33 -1.60 -13.86
C ARG A 125 -11.47 -2.00 -15.06
N GLU A 126 -11.91 -1.70 -16.28
CA GLU A 126 -11.18 -2.09 -17.50
C GLU A 126 -9.85 -1.36 -17.59
N PHE A 127 -9.82 -0.08 -17.22
CA PHE A 127 -8.57 0.69 -17.14
C PHE A 127 -7.56 0.03 -16.19
N PHE A 128 -7.97 -0.28 -14.96
CA PHE A 128 -7.07 -0.91 -13.97
C PHE A 128 -6.64 -2.32 -14.39
N GLN A 129 -7.56 -3.10 -14.99
CA GLN A 129 -7.24 -4.43 -15.46
C GLN A 129 -6.24 -4.39 -16.64
N ASN A 130 -6.42 -3.47 -17.59
CA ASN A 130 -5.45 -3.23 -18.66
C ASN A 130 -4.09 -2.79 -18.12
N LEU A 131 -4.07 -1.94 -17.10
CA LEU A 131 -2.83 -1.49 -16.45
C LEU A 131 -2.11 -2.68 -15.79
N TYR A 132 -2.85 -3.51 -15.04
CA TYR A 132 -2.33 -4.70 -14.40
C TYR A 132 -1.77 -5.72 -15.41
N GLU A 133 -2.50 -6.00 -16.49
CA GLU A 133 -2.03 -6.89 -17.55
C GLU A 133 -0.78 -6.37 -18.25
N LYS A 134 -0.70 -5.06 -18.50
CA LYS A 134 0.52 -4.42 -19.03
C LYS A 134 1.69 -4.55 -18.06
N ALA A 135 1.46 -4.36 -16.77
CA ALA A 135 2.49 -4.53 -15.74
C ALA A 135 3.03 -5.98 -15.69
N LEU A 136 2.13 -6.97 -15.71
CA LEU A 136 2.49 -8.40 -15.79
C LEU A 136 3.31 -8.73 -17.04
N LYS A 137 2.88 -8.25 -18.22
CA LYS A 137 3.62 -8.45 -19.47
C LYS A 137 5.02 -7.85 -19.42
N ASN A 138 5.16 -6.65 -18.86
CA ASN A 138 6.46 -6.00 -18.69
C ASN A 138 7.37 -6.77 -17.71
N PHE A 139 6.80 -7.32 -16.63
CA PHE A 139 7.53 -8.16 -15.68
C PHE A 139 8.04 -9.46 -16.31
N HIS A 140 7.19 -10.15 -17.08
CA HIS A 140 7.56 -11.39 -17.76
C HIS A 140 8.50 -11.20 -18.94
N ASN A 141 8.49 -10.04 -19.60
CA ASN A 141 9.33 -9.75 -20.76
C ASN A 141 10.81 -9.51 -20.44
N GLY A 142 11.24 -9.70 -19.18
CA GLY A 142 12.67 -9.66 -18.82
C GLY A 142 13.36 -8.36 -19.20
N SER A 143 12.60 -7.26 -19.27
CA SER A 143 13.18 -5.98 -19.68
C SER A 143 14.22 -5.57 -18.63
N ASN A 144 15.43 -5.20 -19.06
CA ASN A 144 16.48 -4.60 -18.21
C ASN A 144 16.08 -3.23 -17.61
N LYS A 145 14.78 -2.94 -17.54
CA LYS A 145 14.20 -1.70 -17.06
C LYS A 145 13.34 -2.03 -15.84
N TYR A 146 13.78 -1.57 -14.69
CA TYR A 146 13.04 -1.67 -13.44
C TYR A 146 12.27 -0.37 -13.22
N LEU A 147 10.96 -0.47 -12.98
CA LEU A 147 10.13 0.62 -12.48
C LEU A 147 9.67 0.25 -11.07
N GLY A 148 9.91 1.12 -10.11
CA GLY A 148 9.52 0.90 -8.73
C GLY A 148 9.55 2.21 -7.94
N THR A 149 9.07 2.15 -6.71
CA THR A 149 9.11 3.29 -5.79
C THR A 149 10.49 3.40 -5.14
N ALA A 150 10.87 4.57 -4.64
CA ALA A 150 12.13 4.71 -3.91
C ALA A 150 12.23 3.71 -2.74
N HIS A 151 11.11 3.47 -2.04
CA HIS A 151 10.99 2.44 -1.02
C HIS A 151 11.32 1.03 -1.53
N SER A 152 10.72 0.60 -2.64
CA SER A 152 10.93 -0.76 -3.16
C SER A 152 12.36 -0.97 -3.70
N THR A 153 13.08 0.10 -4.00
CA THR A 153 14.48 0.05 -4.49
C THR A 153 15.54 0.02 -3.39
N LYS A 154 15.15 0.13 -2.11
CA LYS A 154 16.10 0.15 -1.00
C LYS A 154 16.95 -1.12 -0.97
N GLY A 155 18.27 -0.95 -1.02
CA GLY A 155 19.23 -2.07 -1.06
C GLY A 155 19.50 -2.64 -2.46
N LEU A 156 18.85 -2.11 -3.50
CA LEU A 156 19.17 -2.38 -4.90
C LEU A 156 20.11 -1.30 -5.45
N GLU A 157 20.81 -1.60 -6.53
CA GLU A 157 21.65 -0.66 -7.28
C GLU A 157 21.56 -0.94 -8.78
N PHE A 158 21.63 0.12 -9.60
CA PHE A 158 21.45 0.07 -11.04
C PHE A 158 22.51 0.91 -11.76
N ASP A 159 22.92 0.50 -12.97
CA ASP A 159 23.89 1.25 -13.77
C ASP A 159 23.36 2.65 -14.13
N THR A 160 22.08 2.71 -14.52
CA THR A 160 21.39 3.97 -14.85
C THR A 160 20.06 4.07 -14.12
N VAL A 161 19.83 5.21 -13.46
CA VAL A 161 18.54 5.54 -12.81
C VAL A 161 17.94 6.78 -13.47
N LYS A 162 16.63 6.76 -13.73
CA LYS A 162 15.86 7.95 -14.11
C LYS A 162 14.82 8.20 -13.04
N MET A 163 14.87 9.37 -12.42
CA MET A 163 13.91 9.79 -11.41
C MET A 163 12.67 10.38 -12.07
N ALA A 164 11.50 10.02 -11.57
CA ALA A 164 10.24 10.67 -11.94
C ALA A 164 10.07 11.99 -11.15
N ASP A 165 9.16 12.84 -11.62
CA ASP A 165 8.87 14.15 -11.04
C ASP A 165 7.85 14.11 -9.88
N ASP A 166 7.73 12.97 -9.19
CA ASP A 166 6.72 12.73 -8.14
C ASP A 166 7.10 13.26 -6.74
N PHE A 167 8.37 13.59 -6.48
CA PHE A 167 8.82 14.17 -5.20
C PHE A 167 8.60 15.69 -5.14
N ARG A 168 8.48 16.23 -3.93
CA ARG A 168 8.60 17.68 -3.68
C ARG A 168 10.00 18.17 -4.03
N SER A 169 10.06 19.28 -4.75
CA SER A 169 11.29 20.01 -5.06
C SER A 169 11.80 20.81 -3.85
N PRO A 170 13.10 21.15 -3.79
CA PRO A 170 13.63 22.01 -2.73
C PRO A 170 12.86 23.33 -2.57
N ARG A 171 12.39 23.92 -3.68
CA ARG A 171 11.53 25.12 -3.65
C ARG A 171 10.21 24.85 -2.93
N GLU A 172 9.49 23.78 -3.30
CA GLU A 172 8.21 23.42 -2.68
C GLU A 172 8.35 23.11 -1.19
N LEU A 173 9.46 22.45 -0.80
CA LEU A 173 9.77 22.16 0.60
C LEU A 173 10.02 23.44 1.40
N LEU A 174 10.78 24.39 0.85
CA LEU A 174 11.02 25.69 1.49
C LEU A 174 9.74 26.51 1.61
N GLU A 175 8.94 26.60 0.54
CA GLU A 175 7.64 27.29 0.56
C GLU A 175 6.70 26.72 1.62
N GLN A 176 6.72 25.40 1.83
CA GLN A 176 5.97 24.79 2.91
C GLN A 176 6.55 25.11 4.29
N LEU A 177 7.86 24.99 4.48
CA LEU A 177 8.52 25.32 5.74
C LEU A 177 8.19 26.75 6.19
N PHE A 178 8.25 27.71 5.27
CA PHE A 178 7.91 29.09 5.55
C PHE A 178 6.42 29.33 5.84
N ARG A 179 5.52 28.49 5.31
CA ARG A 179 4.10 28.51 5.70
C ARG A 179 3.88 27.96 7.10
N ASP A 180 4.58 26.89 7.45
CA ASP A 180 4.41 26.17 8.72
C ASP A 180 5.08 26.90 9.88
N ASP A 181 6.24 27.52 9.65
CA ASP A 181 6.91 28.40 10.62
C ASP A 181 7.23 29.79 10.02
N PRO A 182 6.27 30.73 10.11
CA PRO A 182 6.46 32.13 9.76
C PRO A 182 7.62 32.85 10.44
N SER A 183 8.11 32.36 11.59
CA SER A 183 9.18 33.09 12.31
C SER A 183 10.51 33.06 11.54
N LEU A 184 10.72 32.01 10.72
CA LEU A 184 11.89 31.83 9.86
C LEU A 184 12.06 32.93 8.82
N TYR A 185 10.98 33.63 8.46
CA TYR A 185 11.03 34.77 7.53
C TYR A 185 12.03 35.82 7.99
N ARG A 186 12.10 36.14 9.29
CA ARG A 186 12.94 37.24 9.81
C ARG A 186 14.43 37.03 9.55
N LYS A 187 14.88 35.78 9.50
CA LYS A 187 16.29 35.42 9.36
C LYS A 187 16.79 35.61 7.92
N TYR A 188 15.91 35.43 6.93
CA TYR A 188 16.26 35.39 5.50
C TYR A 188 15.55 36.46 4.66
N TRP A 189 14.92 37.43 5.31
CA TRP A 189 14.16 38.49 4.64
C TRP A 189 15.07 39.50 3.95
N ASN A 190 14.86 39.74 2.65
CA ASN A 190 15.50 40.81 1.92
C ASN A 190 14.60 42.07 1.91
N ASN A 191 15.01 43.09 2.66
CA ASN A 191 14.29 44.38 2.75
C ASN A 191 14.20 45.13 1.41
N CYS A 192 15.09 44.86 0.46
CA CYS A 192 15.12 45.58 -0.82
C CYS A 192 14.09 45.05 -1.83
N GLU A 193 13.72 43.77 -1.74
CA GLU A 193 12.94 43.08 -2.78
C GLU A 193 11.62 42.47 -2.27
N GLU A 194 11.29 42.69 -0.99
CA GLU A 194 10.10 42.13 -0.32
C GLU A 194 9.93 40.60 -0.48
N MET A 195 11.04 39.89 -0.51
CA MET A 195 11.12 38.45 -0.74
C MET A 195 12.17 37.79 0.13
N VAL A 196 12.07 36.48 0.29
CA VAL A 196 13.13 35.68 0.91
C VAL A 196 14.11 35.25 -0.17
N VAL A 197 15.38 35.58 0.05
CA VAL A 197 16.50 35.11 -0.77
C VAL A 197 17.32 34.17 0.09
N LEU A 198 17.29 32.87 -0.23
CA LEU A 198 18.01 31.85 0.51
C LEU A 198 19.19 31.30 -0.33
N PRO A 199 20.44 31.59 0.07
CA PRO A 199 21.62 31.01 -0.57
C PRO A 199 21.67 29.49 -0.36
N ARG A 200 22.16 28.75 -1.36
CA ARG A 200 22.29 27.27 -1.28
C ARG A 200 23.06 26.77 -0.05
N LEU A 201 23.98 27.57 0.48
CA LEU A 201 24.86 27.19 1.60
C LEU A 201 24.09 27.08 2.91
N GLU A 202 22.97 27.79 3.02
CA GLU A 202 22.16 27.89 4.24
C GLU A 202 21.03 26.86 4.29
N LEU A 203 20.78 26.16 3.17
CA LEU A 203 19.74 25.12 3.06
C LEU A 203 19.86 24.06 4.17
N ARG A 204 21.08 23.66 4.51
CA ARG A 204 21.30 22.62 5.53
C ARG A 204 20.84 23.07 6.91
N GLU A 205 21.06 24.33 7.25
CA GLU A 205 20.66 24.91 8.53
C GLU A 205 19.14 25.05 8.56
N VAL A 206 18.55 25.63 7.52
CA VAL A 206 17.09 25.80 7.37
C VAL A 206 16.34 24.47 7.47
N PHE A 207 16.77 23.45 6.74
CA PHE A 207 16.13 22.14 6.79
C PHE A 207 16.37 21.38 8.11
N SER A 208 17.37 21.78 8.92
CA SER A 208 17.58 21.20 10.25
C SER A 208 16.55 21.66 11.28
N GLU A 209 15.94 22.83 11.04
CA GLU A 209 14.89 23.41 11.89
C GLU A 209 13.51 22.76 11.64
N MET A 210 13.39 21.91 10.61
CA MET A 210 12.16 21.17 10.30
C MET A 210 11.89 20.04 11.29
N ASN A 211 10.86 20.22 12.14
CA ASN A 211 10.27 19.17 12.97
C ASN A 211 9.06 18.52 12.29
N ASP A 212 9.23 18.07 11.06
CA ASP A 212 8.22 17.31 10.32
C ASP A 212 8.82 15.96 9.88
N ASP A 213 8.34 14.89 10.53
CA ASP A 213 8.80 13.53 10.27
C ASP A 213 8.46 13.04 8.85
N LEU A 214 7.35 13.52 8.27
CA LEU A 214 6.96 13.20 6.89
C LEU A 214 7.90 13.87 5.88
N LEU A 215 8.31 15.11 6.16
CA LEU A 215 9.29 15.83 5.34
C LEU A 215 10.68 15.18 5.39
N LYS A 216 11.13 14.76 6.58
CA LYS A 216 12.36 13.98 6.73
C LYS A 216 12.30 12.67 5.96
N GLU A 217 11.18 11.97 6.04
CA GLU A 217 10.95 10.73 5.28
C GLU A 217 11.03 10.97 3.77
N GLU A 218 10.41 12.03 3.25
CA GLU A 218 10.45 12.33 1.81
C GLU A 218 11.85 12.69 1.31
N ILE A 219 12.60 13.49 2.08
CA ILE A 219 14.01 13.78 1.77
C ILE A 219 14.86 12.51 1.79
N ASN A 220 14.62 11.63 2.77
CA ASN A 220 15.30 10.34 2.85
C ASN A 220 14.98 9.46 1.64
N LEU A 221 13.75 9.47 1.14
CA LEU A 221 13.36 8.71 -0.06
C LEU A 221 13.97 9.27 -1.33
N LEU A 222 14.02 10.60 -1.46
CA LEU A 222 14.72 11.25 -2.56
C LEU A 222 16.20 10.85 -2.55
N TYR A 223 16.85 10.89 -1.38
CA TYR A 223 18.23 10.43 -1.19
C TYR A 223 18.42 8.95 -1.55
N VAL A 224 17.50 8.07 -1.13
CA VAL A 224 17.52 6.66 -1.52
C VAL A 224 17.48 6.55 -3.04
N GLY A 225 16.54 7.22 -3.72
CA GLY A 225 16.43 7.22 -5.17
C GLY A 225 17.70 7.71 -5.87
N MET A 226 18.28 8.80 -5.39
CA MET A 226 19.52 9.37 -5.95
C MET A 226 20.74 8.46 -5.80
N THR A 227 20.80 7.69 -4.71
CA THR A 227 21.92 6.79 -4.41
C THR A 227 21.78 5.41 -5.04
N ARG A 228 20.73 5.14 -5.81
CA ARG A 228 20.58 3.85 -6.52
C ARG A 228 21.45 3.75 -7.78
N ALA A 229 21.98 4.86 -8.30
CA ALA A 229 22.72 4.90 -9.56
C ALA A 229 24.22 4.65 -9.39
N LYS A 230 24.80 3.76 -10.19
CA LYS A 230 26.26 3.51 -10.26
C LYS A 230 26.98 4.39 -11.26
N GLU A 231 26.41 4.56 -12.46
CA GLU A 231 27.08 5.27 -13.56
C GLU A 231 26.39 6.58 -13.92
N LYS A 232 25.07 6.55 -14.12
CA LYS A 232 24.30 7.69 -14.64
C LYS A 232 22.99 7.88 -13.89
N ILE A 233 22.70 9.13 -13.52
CA ILE A 233 21.41 9.53 -12.98
C ILE A 233 20.76 10.63 -13.83
N GLY A 234 19.52 10.38 -14.26
CA GLY A 234 18.65 11.38 -14.86
C GLY A 234 17.72 11.94 -13.80
N ILE A 235 17.94 13.19 -13.39
CA ILE A 235 17.06 13.92 -12.47
C ILE A 235 16.22 14.97 -13.23
N PRO A 236 14.91 15.07 -12.95
CA PRO A 236 14.10 16.21 -13.37
C PRO A 236 14.74 17.54 -12.99
N TRP A 237 14.57 18.55 -13.86
CA TRP A 237 15.18 19.87 -13.67
C TRP A 237 14.78 20.52 -12.34
N LYS A 238 13.54 20.28 -11.88
CA LYS A 238 12.98 20.83 -10.65
C LYS A 238 13.70 20.39 -9.36
N TYR A 239 14.48 19.29 -9.41
CA TYR A 239 15.25 18.82 -8.25
C TYR A 239 16.68 19.37 -8.22
N ARG A 240 17.11 20.10 -9.25
CA ARG A 240 18.47 20.65 -9.28
C ARG A 240 18.57 21.79 -8.27
N ILE A 241 19.63 21.77 -7.47
CA ILE A 241 19.87 22.81 -6.48
C ILE A 241 20.31 24.09 -7.20
N ALA A 242 19.51 25.14 -7.06
CA ALA A 242 19.84 26.47 -7.57
C ALA A 242 20.92 27.14 -6.69
N PRO A 243 21.70 28.10 -7.22
CA PRO A 243 22.63 28.90 -6.43
C PRO A 243 21.94 29.64 -5.28
N GLU A 244 20.72 30.11 -5.55
CA GLU A 244 19.86 30.85 -4.63
C GLU A 244 18.39 30.49 -4.89
N TYR A 245 17.58 30.61 -3.85
CA TYR A 245 16.14 30.39 -3.90
C TYR A 245 15.42 31.68 -3.56
N GLU A 246 14.65 32.15 -4.53
CA GLU A 246 13.80 33.32 -4.43
C GLU A 246 12.36 32.89 -4.14
N ILE A 247 11.86 33.20 -2.94
CA ILE A 247 10.54 32.77 -2.48
C ILE A 247 9.69 34.00 -2.16
N GLU A 248 8.59 34.15 -2.90
CA GLU A 248 7.60 35.18 -2.64
C GLU A 248 6.82 34.88 -1.36
N VAL A 249 6.72 35.88 -0.48
CA VAL A 249 6.04 35.74 0.80
C VAL A 249 4.59 36.26 0.69
N PRO A 250 3.58 35.46 1.11
CA PRO A 250 2.19 35.88 1.07
C PRO A 250 1.95 37.17 1.89
N LYS A 251 1.11 38.09 1.37
CA LYS A 251 0.84 39.40 2.00
C LYS A 251 0.45 39.34 3.49
N LYS A 252 -0.28 38.31 3.93
CA LYS A 252 -0.69 38.11 5.34
C LYS A 252 0.47 37.98 6.34
N LEU A 253 1.65 37.57 5.85
CA LEU A 253 2.85 37.39 6.66
C LEU A 253 3.70 38.68 6.74
N LYS A 254 3.50 39.61 5.80
CA LYS A 254 4.13 40.95 5.83
C LYS A 254 3.65 41.77 7.04
N ASP A 255 2.42 41.54 7.50
CA ASP A 255 1.83 42.24 8.65
C ASP A 255 2.51 41.87 9.99
N TYR A 256 3.13 40.69 10.10
CA TYR A 256 3.88 40.26 11.31
C TYR A 256 5.22 40.99 11.51
N ASN A 257 5.72 41.69 10.48
CA ASN A 257 6.93 42.52 10.56
C ASN A 257 6.63 43.97 11.00
N TYR A 258 5.35 44.37 11.09
CA TYR A 258 4.95 45.73 11.52
C TYR A 258 4.53 45.81 12.99
N ILE A 259 4.62 44.71 13.75
CA ILE A 259 4.26 44.63 15.17
C ILE A 259 5.48 44.22 16.00
N GLY A 260 6.57 44.98 15.89
CA GLY A 260 7.78 44.88 16.72
C GLY A 260 8.20 46.25 17.20
#